data_AF-A0A2E8V469-F1
#
_entry.id   AF-A0A2E8V469-F1
#
_cell.length_a   1.000
_cell.length_b   1.000
_cell.length_c   1.000
_cell.angle_alpha   90.00
_cell.angle_beta   90.00
_cell.angle_gamma   90.00
#
_symmetry.space_group_name_H-M   'P 1'
#
loop_
_entity.id
_entity.type
_entity.pdbx_description
1 polymer ?
#
loop_
_entity_poly.entity_id
_entity_poly.type
_entity_poly.pdbx_seq_one_letter_code
_entity_poly.pdbx_strand_id
1 'polypeptide(L)'
;MALNHNQMAYVAIVSTLIFGSIFVGFTGVLQTSESLGNFDSASDDDIQGDGISSSETLDSDDDGLPDTLEETQYGTDPLDEDTDGDGMTDGWEVKYGLNPLDNGEADPLVQDPGEADDADDANQENETDSWPDPNQGPNGDPDNDGLTNQVEQNLSTDPQRSDTDNDGLNDRWESLHTTVIEVTGGNLTLFDPLSGNWDCQLLTNDVENILRERFNTDDATPTWQELGNSIGSHSCDAVLDSDEDGLSNFQEEIYGTNPLLKDSDFDLINDIDEVSNAPIENLLIGTGDLCNEDLEFATTRNAPFMSKNASWFYLDDDGDGLLNGPSDWDTDGDGMPDGFEYCYSHIEDSPTGNVSELLDPSNPTDGFDDWDKDDLNNLEEYQSANIFGPKNFTSPWSVDTDQDSMPDGWETNNGLNPRDGDNGKLDPDKDGWDRDGDGAVTYDDLVLDTRVVEIYVEVDDAVDENQTVARGEITLAGGNTEFVYLKAKSEGYVYSIFVEVDQIITSRLTSWMEIVE
;
A
#
# COMPACT_ATOMS: atom_id res chain seq x y z
N MET A 1 -4.67 -43.80 -15.42
CA MET A 1 -3.36 -44.49 -15.52
C MET A 1 -2.86 -44.70 -14.11
N ALA A 2 -2.34 -45.89 -13.77
CA ALA A 2 -1.83 -46.15 -12.43
C ALA A 2 -0.47 -45.46 -12.25
N LEU A 3 -0.36 -44.57 -11.26
CA LEU A 3 0.86 -43.84 -10.94
C LEU A 3 1.89 -44.78 -10.28
N ASN A 4 3.18 -44.55 -10.52
CA ASN A 4 4.26 -45.26 -9.84
C ASN A 4 4.37 -44.77 -8.37
N HIS A 5 4.92 -45.58 -7.47
CA HIS A 5 5.07 -45.31 -6.04
C HIS A 5 5.73 -43.96 -5.73
N ASN A 6 6.74 -43.57 -6.50
CA ASN A 6 7.43 -42.27 -6.33
C ASN A 6 6.58 -41.09 -6.82
N GLN A 7 5.69 -41.30 -7.79
CA GLN A 7 4.74 -40.28 -8.25
C GLN A 7 3.57 -40.12 -7.26
N MET A 8 3.16 -41.21 -6.60
CA MET A 8 2.18 -41.16 -5.51
C MET A 8 2.72 -40.39 -4.31
N ALA A 9 4.01 -40.50 -3.98
CA ALA A 9 4.64 -39.73 -2.90
C ALA A 9 4.67 -38.23 -3.22
N TYR A 10 4.99 -37.85 -4.46
CA TYR A 10 4.97 -36.45 -4.89
C TYR A 10 3.56 -35.86 -4.85
N VAL A 11 2.57 -36.62 -5.34
CA VAL A 11 1.16 -36.21 -5.27
C VAL A 11 0.68 -36.11 -3.82
N ALA A 12 1.13 -36.99 -2.93
CA ALA A 12 0.79 -36.92 -1.51
C ALA A 12 1.38 -35.67 -0.84
N ILE A 13 2.65 -35.34 -1.10
CA ILE A 13 3.32 -34.17 -0.51
C ILE A 13 2.71 -32.86 -1.02
N VAL A 14 2.49 -32.76 -2.34
CA VAL A 14 1.84 -31.58 -2.94
C VAL A 14 0.40 -31.46 -2.46
N SER A 15 -0.32 -32.58 -2.32
CA SER A 15 -1.67 -32.57 -1.75
C SER A 15 -1.67 -32.14 -0.28
N THR A 16 -0.72 -32.56 0.55
CA THR A 16 -0.64 -32.12 1.95
C THR A 16 -0.24 -30.66 2.09
N LEU A 17 0.59 -30.12 1.19
CA LEU A 17 0.93 -28.69 1.19
C LEU A 17 -0.26 -27.84 0.76
N ILE A 18 -1.00 -28.25 -0.28
CA ILE A 18 -2.22 -27.57 -0.72
C ILE A 18 -3.33 -27.67 0.33
N PHE A 19 -3.53 -28.84 0.95
CA PHE A 19 -4.52 -28.97 2.03
C PHE A 19 -4.07 -28.29 3.33
N GLY A 20 -2.76 -28.18 3.59
CA GLY A 20 -2.20 -27.44 4.73
C GLY A 20 -2.41 -25.94 4.58
N SER A 21 -2.16 -25.36 3.39
CA SER A 21 -2.40 -23.95 3.14
C SER A 21 -3.89 -23.57 3.11
N ILE A 22 -4.75 -24.46 2.61
CA ILE A 22 -6.21 -24.26 2.65
C ILE A 22 -6.76 -24.37 4.09
N PHE A 23 -6.12 -25.12 5.00
CA PHE A 23 -6.57 -25.22 6.39
C PHE A 23 -6.13 -24.03 7.23
N VAL A 24 -4.95 -23.47 6.98
CA VAL A 24 -4.46 -22.27 7.69
C VAL A 24 -5.19 -21.01 7.22
N GLY A 25 -5.46 -20.87 5.91
CA GLY A 25 -6.16 -19.70 5.37
C GLY A 25 -7.66 -19.61 5.67
N PHE A 26 -8.30 -20.69 6.10
CA PHE A 26 -9.74 -20.68 6.46
C PHE A 26 -10.00 -20.57 7.96
N THR A 27 -9.00 -20.80 8.81
CA THR A 27 -9.16 -20.71 10.27
C THR A 27 -8.51 -19.47 10.87
N GLY A 28 -7.56 -18.83 10.19
CA GLY A 28 -6.96 -17.57 10.66
C GLY A 28 -7.86 -16.34 10.48
N VAL A 29 -8.77 -16.37 9.50
CA VAL A 29 -9.64 -15.21 9.15
C VAL A 29 -11.07 -15.37 9.69
N LEU A 30 -11.38 -16.46 10.40
CA LEU A 30 -12.71 -16.74 10.94
C LEU A 30 -12.66 -17.14 12.43
N GLN A 31 -11.86 -16.42 13.22
CA GLN A 31 -12.08 -16.34 14.68
C GLN A 31 -13.00 -15.18 15.07
N THR A 32 -13.64 -14.51 14.13
CA THR A 32 -14.82 -13.69 14.42
C THR A 32 -16.03 -14.62 14.56
N SER A 33 -16.52 -14.75 15.79
CA SER A 33 -17.67 -15.55 16.25
C SER A 33 -17.45 -17.06 16.42
N GLU A 34 -17.45 -17.47 17.69
CA GLU A 34 -17.53 -18.85 18.13
C GLU A 34 -18.70 -19.62 17.49
N SER A 35 -18.40 -20.72 16.80
CA SER A 35 -19.32 -21.85 16.76
C SER A 35 -18.57 -23.16 16.53
N LEU A 36 -18.16 -23.81 17.62
CA LEU A 36 -18.21 -25.27 17.86
C LEU A 36 -17.33 -25.67 19.06
N GLY A 37 -17.73 -25.28 20.27
CA GLY A 37 -17.06 -25.77 21.48
C GLY A 37 -17.73 -25.25 22.74
N ASN A 38 -18.64 -26.03 23.28
CA ASN A 38 -19.39 -25.72 24.50
C ASN A 38 -18.46 -25.72 25.74
N PHE A 39 -17.66 -24.67 25.90
CA PHE A 39 -17.02 -24.28 27.16
C PHE A 39 -17.70 -22.98 27.60
N ASP A 40 -18.63 -23.09 28.54
CA ASP A 40 -19.04 -21.94 29.33
C ASP A 40 -17.76 -21.31 29.92
N SER A 41 -17.55 -20.01 29.71
CA SER A 41 -16.72 -19.21 30.61
C SER A 41 -17.30 -19.38 32.01
N ALA A 42 -16.53 -19.98 32.92
CA ALA A 42 -16.97 -20.26 34.27
C ALA A 42 -16.96 -19.00 35.16
N SER A 43 -17.55 -17.90 34.69
CA SER A 43 -17.75 -16.67 35.44
C SER A 43 -19.25 -16.44 35.70
N ASP A 44 -19.73 -17.13 36.74
CA ASP A 44 -20.81 -16.76 37.67
C ASP A 44 -21.55 -17.97 38.24
N ASP A 45 -20.81 -19.02 38.61
CA ASP A 45 -21.27 -19.85 39.73
C ASP A 45 -20.97 -19.07 41.02
N ASP A 46 -21.98 -18.34 41.50
CA ASP A 46 -22.09 -17.83 42.86
C ASP A 46 -22.00 -19.02 43.83
N ILE A 47 -20.77 -19.46 44.12
CA ILE A 47 -20.47 -20.33 45.25
C ILE A 47 -20.66 -19.47 46.50
N GLN A 48 -21.92 -19.35 46.95
CA GLN A 48 -22.24 -19.05 48.34
C GLN A 48 -21.85 -20.24 49.21
N GLY A 49 -20.53 -20.44 49.31
CA GLY A 49 -19.84 -21.26 50.28
C GLY A 49 -19.50 -20.39 51.48
N ASP A 50 -20.30 -20.55 52.53
CA ASP A 50 -20.18 -19.95 53.86
C ASP A 50 -18.72 -19.78 54.36
N GLY A 51 -18.23 -18.54 54.32
CA GLY A 51 -17.33 -17.98 55.33
C GLY A 51 -15.85 -18.38 55.29
N ILE A 52 -15.05 -17.67 54.50
CA ILE A 52 -13.69 -17.31 54.90
C ILE A 52 -13.56 -15.79 54.75
N SER A 53 -13.51 -15.12 55.90
CA SER A 53 -13.09 -13.74 56.03
C SER A 53 -11.80 -13.54 55.26
N SER A 54 -11.79 -12.60 54.32
CA SER A 54 -10.59 -12.01 53.74
C SER A 54 -9.60 -11.68 54.87
N SER A 55 -8.60 -12.54 55.03
CA SER A 55 -7.26 -12.03 55.26
C SER A 55 -6.97 -11.20 54.03
N GLU A 56 -6.51 -9.96 54.20
CA GLU A 56 -5.73 -9.37 53.11
C GLU A 56 -4.66 -10.39 52.81
N THR A 57 -4.78 -11.00 51.63
CA THR A 57 -3.75 -11.87 51.10
C THR A 57 -2.52 -10.99 51.01
N LEU A 58 -1.44 -11.44 51.64
CA LEU A 58 -0.17 -10.76 51.49
C LEU A 58 0.20 -10.87 50.01
N ASP A 59 0.57 -9.74 49.45
CA ASP A 59 1.07 -9.51 48.10
C ASP A 59 2.27 -8.61 48.36
N SER A 60 3.46 -9.20 48.27
CA SER A 60 4.68 -8.68 48.89
C SER A 60 5.48 -7.78 47.95
N ASP A 61 5.32 -7.92 46.64
CA ASP A 61 5.85 -7.10 45.56
C ASP A 61 4.79 -6.21 44.87
N ASP A 62 3.51 -6.34 45.23
CA ASP A 62 2.38 -5.51 44.76
C ASP A 62 2.10 -5.67 43.24
N ASP A 63 2.38 -6.84 42.66
CA ASP A 63 2.18 -7.14 41.24
C ASP A 63 0.74 -7.60 40.90
N GLY A 64 -0.07 -7.87 41.94
CA GLY A 64 -1.46 -8.30 41.84
C GLY A 64 -1.67 -9.81 41.98
N LEU A 65 -0.61 -10.61 42.18
CA LEU A 65 -0.63 -12.03 42.47
C LEU A 65 -0.38 -12.26 43.98
N PRO A 66 -1.32 -12.87 44.73
CA PRO A 66 -1.08 -13.18 46.13
C PRO A 66 0.10 -14.14 46.39
N ASP A 67 0.96 -13.84 47.38
CA ASP A 67 2.09 -14.68 47.84
C ASP A 67 1.74 -16.18 47.95
N THR A 68 0.51 -16.46 48.39
CA THR A 68 0.04 -17.84 48.57
C THR A 68 -0.19 -18.59 47.25
N LEU A 69 -0.59 -17.90 46.18
CA LEU A 69 -0.80 -18.48 44.86
C LEU A 69 0.53 -18.63 44.12
N GLU A 70 1.41 -17.64 44.26
CA GLU A 70 2.78 -17.67 43.77
C GLU A 70 3.53 -18.91 44.28
N GLU A 71 3.63 -19.10 45.60
CA GLU A 71 4.36 -20.24 46.18
C GLU A 71 3.72 -21.62 45.89
N THR A 72 2.39 -21.68 45.73
CA THR A 72 1.68 -22.97 45.72
C THR A 72 1.18 -23.45 44.36
N GLN A 73 0.91 -22.53 43.43
CA GLN A 73 0.28 -22.84 42.15
C GLN A 73 1.17 -22.47 40.96
N TYR A 74 1.74 -21.26 40.95
CA TYR A 74 2.44 -20.72 39.79
C TYR A 74 3.96 -20.92 39.87
N GLY A 75 4.54 -20.92 41.07
CA GLY A 75 5.97 -21.15 41.28
C GLY A 75 6.83 -19.90 41.10
N THR A 76 6.23 -18.71 41.10
CA THR A 76 6.86 -17.40 41.04
C THR A 76 7.49 -16.99 42.39
N ASP A 77 8.37 -15.99 42.39
CA ASP A 77 9.01 -15.47 43.63
C ASP A 77 8.16 -14.33 44.21
N PRO A 78 7.56 -14.47 45.42
CA PRO A 78 6.70 -13.43 46.04
C PRO A 78 7.38 -12.12 46.41
N LEU A 79 8.60 -11.87 45.94
CA LEU A 79 9.36 -10.65 46.20
C LEU A 79 9.87 -10.02 44.90
N ASP A 80 9.51 -10.59 43.75
CA ASP A 80 9.95 -10.19 42.42
C ASP A 80 8.70 -10.08 41.53
N GLU A 81 8.37 -8.86 41.11
CA GLU A 81 7.14 -8.58 40.34
C GLU A 81 7.13 -9.21 38.94
N ASP A 82 8.27 -9.73 38.47
CA ASP A 82 8.54 -10.29 37.14
C ASP A 82 9.59 -11.41 37.31
N THR A 83 9.13 -12.65 37.54
CA THR A 83 9.99 -13.76 37.95
C THR A 83 10.95 -14.20 36.83
N ASP A 84 10.53 -14.14 35.57
CA ASP A 84 11.34 -14.57 34.42
C ASP A 84 12.15 -13.44 33.77
N GLY A 85 11.87 -12.19 34.15
CA GLY A 85 12.63 -11.00 33.83
C GLY A 85 12.40 -10.48 32.42
N ASP A 86 11.23 -10.74 31.83
CA ASP A 86 10.91 -10.38 30.45
C ASP A 86 10.26 -8.99 30.28
N GLY A 87 9.87 -8.38 31.40
CA GLY A 87 9.24 -7.06 31.45
C GLY A 87 7.72 -7.08 31.67
N MET A 88 7.10 -8.26 31.70
CA MET A 88 5.71 -8.46 32.11
C MET A 88 5.64 -8.90 33.56
N THR A 89 4.59 -8.48 34.29
CA THR A 89 4.47 -8.85 35.71
C THR A 89 3.75 -10.18 35.87
N ASP A 90 4.17 -11.01 36.83
CA ASP A 90 3.64 -12.36 37.03
C ASP A 90 2.10 -12.35 37.19
N GLY A 91 1.58 -11.40 37.97
CA GLY A 91 0.16 -11.21 38.20
C GLY A 91 -0.64 -10.83 36.94
N TRP A 92 -0.04 -10.10 36.00
CA TRP A 92 -0.68 -9.77 34.72
C TRP A 92 -0.72 -11.00 33.82
N GLU A 93 0.39 -11.71 33.67
CA GLU A 93 0.47 -12.92 32.85
C GLU A 93 -0.51 -13.99 33.34
N VAL A 94 -0.54 -14.24 34.64
CA VAL A 94 -1.48 -15.20 35.25
C VAL A 94 -2.93 -14.79 35.04
N LYS A 95 -3.25 -13.49 35.13
CA LYS A 95 -4.61 -12.98 34.94
C LYS A 95 -5.11 -13.27 33.52
N TYR A 96 -4.24 -13.16 32.52
CA TYR A 96 -4.57 -13.36 31.11
C TYR A 96 -4.17 -14.74 30.56
N GLY A 97 -3.72 -15.65 31.43
CA GLY A 97 -3.47 -17.05 31.06
C GLY A 97 -2.14 -17.30 30.36
N LEU A 98 -1.21 -16.34 30.41
CA LEU A 98 0.19 -16.52 30.05
C LEU A 98 0.96 -17.23 31.19
N ASN A 99 2.20 -17.61 30.91
CA ASN A 99 3.05 -18.34 31.83
C ASN A 99 4.16 -17.45 32.43
N PRO A 100 4.07 -17.06 33.72
CA PRO A 100 5.00 -16.12 34.38
C PRO A 100 6.40 -16.68 34.67
N LEU A 101 6.75 -17.78 34.01
CA LEU A 101 8.04 -18.47 34.14
C LEU A 101 8.67 -18.70 32.75
N ASP A 102 8.08 -18.15 31.70
CA ASP A 102 8.46 -18.35 30.31
C ASP A 102 8.52 -17.04 29.53
N ASN A 103 9.72 -16.46 29.54
CA ASN A 103 10.05 -15.23 28.83
C ASN A 103 9.97 -15.31 27.29
N GLY A 104 9.53 -16.43 26.73
CA GLY A 104 9.38 -16.68 25.29
C GLY A 104 10.69 -16.80 24.51
N GLU A 105 11.84 -16.67 25.19
CA GLU A 105 13.15 -16.72 24.57
C GLU A 105 13.81 -18.09 24.80
N ALA A 106 14.28 -18.71 23.73
CA ALA A 106 15.09 -19.90 23.86
C ALA A 106 16.45 -19.53 24.50
N ASP A 107 16.79 -20.16 25.64
CA ASP A 107 18.11 -20.00 26.25
C ASP A 107 19.19 -20.19 25.18
N PRO A 108 20.07 -19.18 24.94
CA PRO A 108 21.10 -19.28 23.92
C PRO A 108 21.98 -20.49 24.22
N LEU A 109 21.84 -21.57 23.45
CA LEU A 109 22.56 -22.84 23.59
C LEU A 109 24.01 -22.65 24.10
N VAL A 110 24.22 -22.70 25.42
CA VAL A 110 25.56 -22.62 26.03
C VAL A 110 26.31 -23.96 25.91
N GLN A 111 25.77 -24.93 25.18
CA GLN A 111 26.50 -26.16 24.84
C GLN A 111 27.10 -26.07 23.44
N ASP A 112 28.41 -25.81 23.39
CA ASP A 112 29.27 -26.30 22.30
C ASP A 112 29.00 -27.80 22.14
N PRO A 113 28.57 -28.28 20.96
CA PRO A 113 28.34 -29.71 20.70
C PRO A 113 29.58 -30.61 20.94
N GLY A 114 30.74 -30.02 21.25
CA GLY A 114 32.00 -30.68 21.54
C GLY A 114 32.31 -31.02 23.01
N GLU A 115 31.60 -30.48 24.02
CA GLU A 115 31.91 -30.73 25.45
C GLU A 115 30.92 -31.70 26.11
N ALA A 116 30.92 -32.94 25.63
CA ALA A 116 30.42 -34.07 26.41
C ALA A 116 31.58 -34.70 27.21
N ASP A 117 32.00 -34.07 28.30
CA ASP A 117 32.98 -34.66 29.25
C ASP A 117 32.64 -34.29 30.70
N ASP A 118 31.53 -34.82 31.22
CA ASP A 118 31.47 -35.56 32.49
C ASP A 118 30.02 -35.89 32.84
N ALA A 119 29.62 -37.13 32.55
CA ALA A 119 28.32 -37.68 32.88
C ALA A 119 28.24 -38.15 34.33
N ASP A 120 28.60 -37.29 35.30
CA ASP A 120 28.58 -37.64 36.73
C ASP A 120 27.84 -36.61 37.62
N ASP A 121 27.20 -35.59 37.05
CA ASP A 121 26.27 -34.72 37.78
C ASP A 121 25.03 -34.40 36.94
N ALA A 122 24.31 -35.45 36.53
CA ALA A 122 22.90 -35.31 36.18
C ALA A 122 22.10 -35.21 37.48
N ASN A 123 22.31 -34.12 38.21
CA ASN A 123 21.30 -33.67 39.15
C ASN A 123 20.08 -33.35 38.30
N GLN A 124 19.03 -34.12 38.52
CA GLN A 124 17.73 -33.95 37.89
C GLN A 124 17.11 -32.68 38.50
N GLU A 125 17.63 -31.52 38.11
CA GLU A 125 16.98 -30.25 38.36
C GLU A 125 15.79 -30.21 37.41
N ASN A 126 14.61 -30.13 38.03
CA ASN A 126 13.28 -29.95 37.46
C ASN A 126 13.13 -30.23 35.95
N GLU A 127 12.58 -31.40 35.61
CA GLU A 127 11.98 -31.67 34.29
C GLU A 127 10.65 -30.90 34.12
N THR A 128 10.59 -29.65 34.57
CA THR A 128 9.45 -28.72 34.36
C THR A 128 9.71 -27.72 33.25
N ASP A 129 10.91 -27.72 32.64
CA ASP A 129 11.22 -26.90 31.46
C ASP A 129 10.32 -27.31 30.30
N SER A 130 9.13 -26.70 30.27
CA SER A 130 8.38 -26.50 29.05
C SER A 130 9.35 -25.83 28.09
N TRP A 131 9.37 -26.30 26.84
CA TRP A 131 10.13 -25.59 25.82
C TRP A 131 9.59 -24.15 25.80
N PRO A 132 10.47 -23.13 25.83
CA PRO A 132 10.02 -21.74 25.84
C PRO A 132 9.13 -21.52 24.63
N ASP A 133 7.92 -21.06 24.89
CA ASP A 133 6.90 -20.78 23.89
C ASP A 133 6.95 -19.29 23.57
N PRO A 134 7.34 -18.90 22.34
CA PRO A 134 7.46 -17.49 21.96
C PRO A 134 6.17 -16.68 22.16
N ASN A 135 5.01 -17.34 22.21
CA ASN A 135 3.74 -16.69 22.47
C ASN A 135 3.54 -16.31 23.95
N GLN A 136 4.36 -16.81 24.87
CA GLN A 136 4.26 -16.47 26.29
C GLN A 136 5.00 -15.17 26.62
N GLY A 137 6.15 -14.93 25.98
CA GLY A 137 6.97 -13.75 26.23
C GLY A 137 6.40 -12.45 25.66
N PRO A 138 7.11 -11.32 25.82
CA PRO A 138 6.57 -9.97 25.58
C PRO A 138 6.33 -9.67 24.09
N ASN A 139 7.01 -10.39 23.20
CA ASN A 139 6.88 -10.27 21.74
C ASN A 139 5.93 -11.32 21.14
N GLY A 140 5.33 -12.17 21.98
CA GLY A 140 4.33 -13.14 21.56
C GLY A 140 3.03 -12.46 21.14
N ASP A 141 2.28 -13.12 20.26
CA ASP A 141 0.96 -12.72 19.78
C ASP A 141 0.07 -13.99 19.75
N PRO A 142 -0.49 -14.40 20.91
CA PRO A 142 -1.16 -15.68 21.05
C PRO A 142 -2.48 -15.77 20.26
N ASP A 143 -3.20 -14.67 20.14
CA ASP A 143 -4.48 -14.58 19.44
C ASP A 143 -4.36 -14.13 17.98
N ASN A 144 -3.17 -13.69 17.55
CA ASN A 144 -2.81 -13.31 16.18
C ASN A 144 -3.59 -12.11 15.67
N ASP A 145 -3.91 -11.16 16.55
CA ASP A 145 -4.53 -9.88 16.17
C ASP A 145 -3.47 -8.85 15.69
N GLY A 146 -2.19 -9.15 15.89
CA GLY A 146 -1.04 -8.34 15.50
C GLY A 146 -0.54 -7.40 16.61
N LEU A 147 -1.12 -7.42 17.80
CA LEU A 147 -0.56 -6.85 19.01
C LEU A 147 0.33 -7.88 19.72
N THR A 148 1.47 -7.41 20.21
CA THR A 148 2.30 -8.25 21.08
C THR A 148 1.79 -8.17 22.51
N ASN A 149 1.96 -9.22 23.32
CA ASN A 149 1.61 -9.25 24.75
C ASN A 149 2.03 -7.98 25.51
N GLN A 150 3.23 -7.45 25.23
CA GLN A 150 3.71 -6.23 25.88
C GLN A 150 2.91 -4.98 25.51
N VAL A 151 2.46 -4.87 24.26
CA VAL A 151 1.60 -3.75 23.81
C VAL A 151 0.21 -3.88 24.43
N GLU A 152 -0.32 -5.09 24.47
CA GLU A 152 -1.61 -5.37 25.10
C GLU A 152 -1.61 -5.09 26.59
N GLN A 153 -0.53 -5.41 27.31
CA GLN A 153 -0.36 -5.01 28.71
C GLN A 153 -0.50 -3.49 28.88
N ASN A 154 0.06 -2.70 27.96
CA ASN A 154 -0.03 -1.25 27.99
C ASN A 154 -1.44 -0.74 27.65
N LEU A 155 -2.16 -1.42 26.77
CA LEU A 155 -3.54 -1.13 26.39
C LEU A 155 -4.56 -1.71 27.38
N SER A 156 -4.14 -2.61 28.27
CA SER A 156 -4.98 -3.40 29.18
C SER A 156 -5.97 -4.34 28.46
N THR A 157 -5.68 -4.72 27.22
CA THR A 157 -6.40 -5.72 26.43
C THR A 157 -6.02 -7.15 26.84
N ASP A 158 -6.70 -8.14 26.28
CA ASP A 158 -6.56 -9.56 26.63
C ASP A 158 -5.75 -10.32 25.56
N PRO A 159 -4.48 -10.71 25.83
CA PRO A 159 -3.58 -11.36 24.87
C PRO A 159 -4.00 -12.74 24.36
N GLN A 160 -5.13 -13.25 24.83
CA GLN A 160 -5.71 -14.49 24.35
C GLN A 160 -6.96 -14.25 23.49
N ARG A 161 -7.35 -13.01 23.28
CA ARG A 161 -8.61 -12.62 22.66
C ARG A 161 -8.41 -11.37 21.81
N SER A 162 -8.40 -11.58 20.50
CA SER A 162 -8.25 -10.54 19.48
C SER A 162 -9.26 -9.39 19.57
N ASP A 163 -10.39 -9.61 20.24
CA ASP A 163 -11.47 -8.64 20.49
C ASP A 163 -11.81 -8.72 21.99
N THR A 164 -11.26 -7.79 22.77
CA THR A 164 -11.33 -7.81 24.24
C THR A 164 -12.75 -7.55 24.74
N ASP A 165 -13.50 -6.66 24.11
CA ASP A 165 -14.82 -6.22 24.56
C ASP A 165 -16.02 -6.90 23.82
N ASN A 166 -15.71 -7.79 22.88
CA ASN A 166 -16.58 -8.62 22.06
C ASN A 166 -17.52 -7.86 21.11
N ASP A 167 -17.12 -6.67 20.68
CA ASP A 167 -17.96 -5.82 19.87
C ASP A 167 -17.91 -6.12 18.37
N GLY A 168 -16.97 -6.97 17.98
CA GLY A 168 -16.74 -7.45 16.63
C GLY A 168 -15.52 -6.83 15.95
N LEU A 169 -14.82 -5.89 16.59
CA LEU A 169 -13.59 -5.27 16.11
C LEU A 169 -12.37 -5.80 16.88
N ASN A 170 -11.24 -5.93 16.21
CA ASN A 170 -10.00 -6.34 16.88
C ASN A 170 -9.30 -5.19 17.62
N ASP A 171 -8.63 -5.54 18.72
CA ASP A 171 -7.99 -4.61 19.64
C ASP A 171 -6.91 -3.77 18.94
N ARG A 172 -6.13 -4.39 18.04
CA ARG A 172 -5.13 -3.69 17.22
C ARG A 172 -5.72 -2.54 16.43
N TRP A 173 -6.76 -2.82 15.66
CA TRP A 173 -7.38 -1.89 14.73
C TRP A 173 -8.04 -0.75 15.50
N GLU A 174 -8.75 -1.06 16.57
CA GLU A 174 -9.35 -0.04 17.43
C GLU A 174 -8.29 0.89 18.04
N SER A 175 -7.18 0.33 18.52
CA SER A 175 -6.09 1.13 19.12
C SER A 175 -5.45 2.13 18.14
N LEU A 176 -5.49 1.84 16.83
CA LEU A 176 -4.97 2.72 15.78
C LEU A 176 -5.94 3.85 15.43
N HIS A 177 -7.24 3.61 15.57
CA HIS A 177 -8.30 4.51 15.11
C HIS A 177 -9.08 5.20 16.24
N THR A 178 -8.73 4.96 17.51
CA THR A 178 -9.37 5.57 18.69
C THR A 178 -9.58 7.07 18.51
N THR A 179 -10.84 7.51 18.58
CA THR A 179 -11.21 8.92 18.39
C THR A 179 -12.23 9.38 19.42
N VAL A 180 -12.27 10.68 19.69
CA VAL A 180 -13.20 11.25 20.67
C VAL A 180 -14.12 12.24 19.99
N ILE A 181 -15.42 11.95 20.02
CA ILE A 181 -16.46 12.80 19.46
C ILE A 181 -17.26 13.50 20.56
N GLU A 182 -17.77 14.70 20.27
CA GLU A 182 -18.64 15.44 21.19
C GLU A 182 -20.12 15.11 20.91
N VAL A 183 -20.80 14.51 21.88
CA VAL A 183 -22.22 14.16 21.80
C VAL A 183 -23.06 14.97 22.80
N THR A 184 -24.39 14.96 22.63
CA THR A 184 -25.29 15.68 23.55
C THR A 184 -25.35 14.96 24.90
N GLY A 185 -24.41 15.28 25.80
CA GLY A 185 -24.29 14.61 27.09
C GLY A 185 -22.85 14.50 27.60
N GLY A 186 -21.85 14.72 26.75
CA GLY A 186 -20.44 14.59 27.08
C GLY A 186 -19.62 14.23 25.84
N ASN A 187 -18.44 13.68 26.07
CA ASN A 187 -17.60 13.13 25.03
C ASN A 187 -17.80 11.62 24.99
N LEU A 188 -17.85 11.05 23.79
CA LEU A 188 -17.86 9.61 23.55
C LEU A 188 -16.53 9.26 22.88
N THR A 189 -15.80 8.30 23.44
CA THR A 189 -14.63 7.71 22.80
C THR A 189 -15.12 6.56 21.94
N LEU A 190 -14.84 6.59 20.65
CA LEU A 190 -15.08 5.49 19.72
C LEU A 190 -13.79 4.70 19.51
N PHE A 191 -13.94 3.42 19.19
CA PHE A 191 -12.84 2.48 18.94
C PHE A 191 -11.88 2.40 20.14
N ASP A 192 -12.45 2.19 21.32
CA ASP A 192 -11.70 1.92 22.54
C ASP A 192 -11.73 0.41 22.74
N PRO A 193 -10.59 -0.32 22.65
CA PRO A 193 -10.52 -1.79 22.73
C PRO A 193 -11.17 -2.40 23.99
N LEU A 194 -11.44 -1.57 25.00
CA LEU A 194 -12.04 -1.99 26.27
C LEU A 194 -13.54 -1.66 26.37
N SER A 195 -14.12 -1.04 25.35
CA SER A 195 -15.49 -0.51 25.37
C SER A 195 -16.11 -0.36 23.96
N GLY A 196 -16.77 -1.41 23.49
CA GLY A 196 -17.49 -1.44 22.21
C GLY A 196 -18.83 -0.72 22.19
N ASN A 197 -18.97 0.33 23.00
CA ASN A 197 -20.08 1.28 23.04
C ASN A 197 -21.47 0.69 22.70
N TRP A 198 -21.84 -0.40 23.38
CA TRP A 198 -23.10 -1.09 23.14
C TRP A 198 -24.32 -0.18 23.34
N ASP A 199 -25.19 -0.13 22.33
CA ASP A 199 -26.39 0.73 22.27
C ASP A 199 -26.08 2.21 22.60
N CYS A 200 -24.97 2.74 22.08
CA CYS A 200 -24.59 4.12 22.34
C CYS A 200 -25.57 5.15 21.77
N GLN A 201 -25.41 6.40 22.20
CA GLN A 201 -26.33 7.50 21.86
C GLN A 201 -26.46 7.79 20.35
N LEU A 202 -25.48 7.38 19.54
CA LEU A 202 -25.50 7.54 18.08
C LEU A 202 -26.51 6.60 17.40
N LEU A 203 -26.72 5.41 17.96
CA LEU A 203 -27.68 4.43 17.47
C LEU A 203 -29.11 4.78 17.90
N THR A 204 -29.65 5.83 17.28
CA THR A 204 -31.07 6.16 17.45
C THR A 204 -31.95 5.11 16.77
N ASN A 205 -33.19 4.91 17.24
CA ASN A 205 -34.13 3.97 16.61
C ASN A 205 -34.30 4.19 15.09
N ASP A 206 -34.17 5.43 14.61
CA ASP A 206 -34.28 5.73 13.18
C ASP A 206 -33.05 5.20 12.42
N VAL A 207 -31.85 5.38 12.97
CA VAL A 207 -30.58 4.84 12.44
C VAL A 207 -30.60 3.31 12.47
N GLU A 208 -31.00 2.71 13.59
CA GLU A 208 -31.10 1.25 13.74
C GLU A 208 -32.02 0.62 12.67
N ASN A 209 -33.15 1.26 12.36
CA ASN A 209 -34.04 0.77 11.31
C ASN A 209 -33.42 0.87 9.91
N ILE A 210 -32.63 1.92 9.63
CA ILE A 210 -31.91 2.08 8.37
C ILE A 210 -30.84 1.00 8.23
N LEU A 211 -30.02 0.78 9.26
CA LEU A 211 -28.97 -0.24 9.26
C LEU A 211 -29.56 -1.65 9.15
N ARG A 212 -30.66 -1.92 9.86
CA ARG A 212 -31.37 -3.19 9.74
C ARG A 212 -31.94 -3.42 8.34
N GLU A 213 -32.34 -2.37 7.63
CA GLU A 213 -32.73 -2.49 6.21
C GLU A 213 -31.51 -2.70 5.30
N ARG A 214 -30.35 -2.12 5.62
CA ARG A 214 -29.07 -2.31 4.88
C ARG A 214 -28.57 -3.75 4.98
N PHE A 215 -28.31 -4.26 6.19
CA PHE A 215 -27.65 -5.55 6.43
C PHE A 215 -28.50 -6.81 6.18
N ASN A 216 -29.81 -6.66 5.93
CA ASN A 216 -30.68 -7.80 5.64
C ASN A 216 -30.99 -7.96 4.13
N THR A 217 -30.19 -7.37 3.26
CA THR A 217 -30.44 -7.33 1.81
C THR A 217 -29.68 -8.38 1.00
N ASP A 218 -28.51 -8.81 1.48
CA ASP A 218 -27.65 -9.77 0.79
C ASP A 218 -27.30 -10.96 1.72
N ASP A 219 -27.16 -12.15 1.13
CA ASP A 219 -26.71 -13.36 1.82
C ASP A 219 -25.18 -13.36 2.06
N ALA A 220 -24.46 -12.36 1.52
CA ALA A 220 -23.00 -12.22 1.60
C ALA A 220 -22.50 -11.39 2.79
N THR A 221 -23.35 -10.60 3.44
CA THR A 221 -23.00 -9.80 4.63
C THR A 221 -23.65 -10.39 5.88
N PRO A 222 -23.03 -10.24 7.08
CA PRO A 222 -23.67 -10.59 8.34
C PRO A 222 -25.03 -9.93 8.45
N THR A 223 -26.02 -10.68 8.90
CA THR A 223 -27.36 -10.14 9.16
C THR A 223 -27.31 -9.21 10.37
N TRP A 224 -28.27 -8.29 10.45
CA TRP A 224 -28.41 -7.42 11.63
C TRP A 224 -28.48 -8.20 12.95
N GLN A 225 -29.00 -9.42 12.94
CA GLN A 225 -29.08 -10.23 14.14
C GLN A 225 -27.73 -10.86 14.53
N GLU A 226 -26.85 -11.12 13.55
CA GLU A 226 -25.51 -11.67 13.77
C GLU A 226 -24.54 -10.60 14.28
N LEU A 227 -24.74 -9.33 13.89
CA LEU A 227 -23.99 -8.17 14.40
C LEU A 227 -24.39 -7.74 15.82
N GLY A 228 -25.37 -8.40 16.42
CA GLY A 228 -25.85 -8.10 17.76
C GLY A 228 -25.39 -9.13 18.77
N ASN A 229 -25.20 -8.71 20.02
CA ASN A 229 -24.91 -9.65 21.10
C ASN A 229 -26.15 -10.50 21.48
N SER A 230 -25.99 -11.40 22.46
CA SER A 230 -27.05 -12.32 22.90
C SER A 230 -28.35 -11.65 23.40
N ILE A 231 -28.30 -10.38 23.79
CA ILE A 231 -29.47 -9.60 24.24
C ILE A 231 -30.07 -8.71 23.13
N GLY A 232 -29.44 -8.68 21.95
CA GLY A 232 -29.86 -7.95 20.77
C GLY A 232 -29.45 -6.48 20.75
N SER A 233 -28.42 -6.12 21.51
CA SER A 233 -27.76 -4.80 21.44
C SER A 233 -26.67 -4.82 20.37
N HIS A 234 -26.32 -3.65 19.86
CA HIS A 234 -25.33 -3.48 18.79
C HIS A 234 -24.24 -2.49 19.22
N SER A 235 -22.99 -2.79 18.88
CA SER A 235 -21.87 -1.86 19.05
C SER A 235 -22.01 -0.72 18.04
N CYS A 236 -21.87 0.51 18.52
CA CYS A 236 -21.80 1.64 17.60
C CYS A 236 -20.41 1.86 17.03
N ASP A 237 -19.37 1.26 17.63
CA ASP A 237 -18.04 1.21 17.04
C ASP A 237 -18.04 0.26 15.85
N ALA A 238 -18.75 -0.87 15.88
CA ALA A 238 -18.75 -1.81 14.76
C ALA A 238 -19.72 -1.43 13.61
N VAL A 239 -20.98 -1.08 13.92
CA VAL A 239 -22.05 -1.05 12.88
C VAL A 239 -22.25 0.30 12.19
N LEU A 240 -21.61 1.36 12.68
CA LEU A 240 -21.68 2.69 12.07
C LEU A 240 -20.71 2.80 10.89
N ASP A 241 -20.90 3.85 10.12
CA ASP A 241 -20.20 4.21 8.88
C ASP A 241 -19.70 5.63 9.16
N SER A 242 -18.48 5.72 9.70
CA SER A 242 -18.03 6.87 10.49
C SER A 242 -17.53 8.02 9.62
N ASP A 243 -17.02 7.70 8.44
CA ASP A 243 -16.52 8.62 7.43
C ASP A 243 -17.56 8.88 6.31
N GLU A 244 -18.69 8.14 6.31
CA GLU A 244 -19.84 8.24 5.41
C GLU A 244 -19.53 7.86 3.95
N ASP A 245 -18.62 6.92 3.69
CA ASP A 245 -18.35 6.41 2.34
C ASP A 245 -19.34 5.30 1.91
N GLY A 246 -19.91 4.56 2.87
CA GLY A 246 -20.83 3.45 2.61
C GLY A 246 -20.38 2.10 3.19
N LEU A 247 -19.12 1.98 3.62
CA LEU A 247 -18.62 0.88 4.43
C LEU A 247 -18.92 1.15 5.90
N SER A 248 -19.34 0.12 6.64
CA SER A 248 -19.36 0.23 8.10
C SER A 248 -17.99 -0.09 8.67
N ASN A 249 -17.70 0.43 9.86
CA ASN A 249 -16.43 0.27 10.56
C ASN A 249 -15.95 -1.20 10.65
N PHE A 250 -16.84 -2.18 10.89
CA PHE A 250 -16.44 -3.60 10.88
C PHE A 250 -16.04 -4.12 9.48
N GLN A 251 -16.59 -3.54 8.42
CA GLN A 251 -16.18 -3.86 7.04
C GLN A 251 -14.82 -3.24 6.73
N GLU A 252 -14.57 -2.03 7.24
CA GLU A 252 -13.29 -1.36 7.10
C GLU A 252 -12.17 -2.14 7.80
N GLU A 253 -12.41 -2.62 9.02
CA GLU A 253 -11.49 -3.53 9.70
C GLU A 253 -11.17 -4.78 8.88
N ILE A 254 -12.20 -5.41 8.30
CA ILE A 254 -12.04 -6.60 7.43
C ILE A 254 -11.16 -6.31 6.21
N TYR A 255 -11.25 -5.10 5.66
CA TYR A 255 -10.45 -4.66 4.52
C TYR A 255 -9.15 -3.97 4.92
N GLY A 256 -8.86 -3.81 6.21
CA GLY A 256 -7.66 -3.12 6.69
C GLY A 256 -7.67 -1.60 6.50
N THR A 257 -8.85 -1.01 6.27
CA THR A 257 -9.00 0.42 5.96
C THR A 257 -9.26 1.27 7.21
N ASN A 258 -9.23 2.58 7.05
CA ASN A 258 -9.29 3.57 8.13
C ASN A 258 -10.71 4.17 8.25
N PRO A 259 -11.39 3.97 9.39
CA PRO A 259 -12.80 4.36 9.58
C PRO A 259 -13.06 5.84 9.65
N LEU A 260 -12.04 6.67 9.49
CA LEU A 260 -12.15 8.12 9.56
C LEU A 260 -11.91 8.77 8.19
N LEU A 261 -11.61 7.98 7.16
CA LEU A 261 -11.22 8.43 5.83
C LEU A 261 -11.97 7.65 4.76
N LYS A 262 -12.44 8.35 3.72
CA LYS A 262 -13.11 7.73 2.57
C LYS A 262 -12.17 6.95 1.67
N ASP A 263 -10.91 7.33 1.71
CA ASP A 263 -9.83 6.91 0.85
C ASP A 263 -8.66 6.73 1.83
N SER A 264 -8.45 5.48 2.22
CA SER A 264 -7.64 5.10 3.37
C SER A 264 -6.15 5.10 3.06
N ASP A 265 -5.79 4.74 1.83
CA ASP A 265 -4.41 4.65 1.34
C ASP A 265 -3.99 5.87 0.48
N PHE A 266 -4.94 6.75 0.16
CA PHE A 266 -4.77 8.00 -0.57
C PHE A 266 -4.37 7.81 -2.04
N ASP A 267 -4.86 6.76 -2.67
CA ASP A 267 -4.52 6.37 -4.04
C ASP A 267 -5.39 7.05 -5.12
N LEU A 268 -6.45 7.79 -4.72
CA LEU A 268 -7.49 8.48 -5.52
C LEU A 268 -8.82 7.73 -5.70
N ILE A 269 -8.98 6.54 -5.11
CA ILE A 269 -10.23 5.79 -5.06
C ILE A 269 -10.75 5.79 -3.63
N ASN A 270 -12.08 5.73 -3.45
CA ASN A 270 -12.63 5.54 -2.09
C ASN A 270 -12.71 4.05 -1.80
N ASP A 271 -12.59 3.67 -0.53
CA ASP A 271 -12.57 2.28 -0.08
C ASP A 271 -13.81 1.49 -0.58
N ILE A 272 -15.00 2.08 -0.46
CA ILE A 272 -16.25 1.51 -0.99
C ILE A 272 -16.25 1.25 -2.50
N ASP A 273 -15.58 2.12 -3.26
CA ASP A 273 -15.55 2.09 -4.72
C ASP A 273 -14.67 0.95 -5.22
N GLU A 274 -13.63 0.59 -4.47
CA GLU A 274 -12.71 -0.52 -4.79
C GLU A 274 -13.31 -1.89 -4.53
N VAL A 275 -14.01 -2.04 -3.40
CA VAL A 275 -14.66 -3.31 -3.04
C VAL A 275 -16.00 -3.53 -3.74
N SER A 276 -16.47 -2.54 -4.51
CA SER A 276 -17.75 -2.59 -5.21
C SER A 276 -17.77 -3.63 -6.33
N ASN A 277 -18.81 -4.46 -6.34
CA ASN A 277 -19.11 -5.37 -7.44
C ASN A 277 -20.02 -4.76 -8.53
N ALA A 278 -20.27 -3.45 -8.44
CA ALA A 278 -21.18 -2.70 -9.31
C ALA A 278 -20.49 -1.45 -9.88
N PRO A 279 -20.95 -0.92 -11.02
CA PRO A 279 -20.40 0.32 -11.54
C PRO A 279 -20.56 1.48 -10.56
N ILE A 280 -19.52 2.29 -10.44
CA ILE A 280 -19.50 3.52 -9.66
C ILE A 280 -20.39 4.53 -10.38
N GLU A 281 -21.56 4.80 -9.79
CA GLU A 281 -22.52 5.76 -10.32
C GLU A 281 -22.23 7.17 -9.77
N ASN A 282 -22.23 8.16 -10.64
CA ASN A 282 -22.01 9.57 -10.30
C ASN A 282 -20.57 9.94 -9.92
N LEU A 283 -19.57 9.30 -10.54
CA LEU A 283 -18.18 9.71 -10.41
C LEU A 283 -18.03 11.16 -10.92
N LEU A 284 -17.57 12.07 -10.05
CA LEU A 284 -17.36 13.49 -10.34
C LEU A 284 -15.90 13.83 -10.64
N ILE A 285 -15.01 12.83 -10.62
CA ILE A 285 -13.60 12.97 -10.98
C ILE A 285 -13.43 12.42 -12.41
N GLY A 286 -12.59 13.09 -13.20
CA GLY A 286 -12.27 12.70 -14.57
C GLY A 286 -11.38 11.47 -14.64
N THR A 287 -11.51 10.76 -15.74
CA THR A 287 -10.69 9.59 -16.11
C THR A 287 -10.01 9.87 -17.47
N GLY A 288 -8.96 9.10 -17.81
CA GLY A 288 -8.13 9.34 -18.99
C GLY A 288 -7.35 10.65 -18.90
N ASP A 289 -7.30 11.42 -19.99
CA ASP A 289 -6.57 12.71 -20.02
C ASP A 289 -7.11 13.75 -19.02
N LEU A 290 -8.31 13.55 -18.47
CA LEU A 290 -8.89 14.38 -17.40
C LEU A 290 -8.69 13.78 -16.01
N CYS A 291 -7.72 12.87 -15.86
CA CYS A 291 -7.46 12.21 -14.59
C CYS A 291 -7.27 13.23 -13.46
N ASN A 292 -7.93 13.00 -12.32
CA ASN A 292 -7.87 13.86 -11.13
C ASN A 292 -8.40 15.31 -11.35
N GLU A 293 -9.17 15.54 -12.41
CA GLU A 293 -9.85 16.81 -12.69
C GLU A 293 -11.34 16.73 -12.32
N ASP A 294 -11.88 17.79 -11.71
CA ASP A 294 -13.31 17.88 -11.35
C ASP A 294 -14.19 17.96 -12.62
N LEU A 295 -15.18 17.08 -12.72
CA LEU A 295 -16.15 17.05 -13.82
C LEU A 295 -17.39 17.91 -13.54
N GLU A 296 -17.88 18.61 -14.56
CA GLU A 296 -19.16 19.33 -14.50
C GLU A 296 -20.37 18.38 -14.48
N PHE A 297 -20.21 17.19 -15.07
CA PHE A 297 -21.25 16.17 -15.16
C PHE A 297 -20.69 14.84 -14.72
N ALA A 298 -21.43 14.16 -13.86
CA ALA A 298 -21.02 12.87 -13.33
C ALA A 298 -21.00 11.80 -14.44
N THR A 299 -20.00 10.93 -14.37
CA THR A 299 -19.83 9.79 -15.26
C THR A 299 -20.14 8.48 -14.52
N THR A 300 -20.15 7.37 -15.26
CA THR A 300 -20.32 6.02 -14.70
C THR A 300 -19.21 5.14 -15.24
N ARG A 301 -18.49 4.50 -14.32
CA ARG A 301 -17.37 3.62 -14.62
C ARG A 301 -17.53 2.31 -13.88
N ASN A 302 -16.94 1.25 -14.41
CA ASN A 302 -16.87 -0.01 -13.66
C ASN A 302 -15.88 0.19 -12.52
N ALA A 303 -16.19 -0.24 -11.30
CA ALA A 303 -15.23 -0.31 -10.20
C ALA A 303 -13.94 -1.07 -10.59
N PRO A 304 -12.77 -0.68 -10.05
CA PRO A 304 -11.46 -1.22 -10.44
C PRO A 304 -11.40 -2.73 -10.31
N PHE A 305 -11.85 -3.26 -9.15
CA PHE A 305 -11.77 -4.68 -8.83
C PHE A 305 -13.08 -5.45 -9.02
N MET A 306 -14.04 -4.91 -9.79
CA MET A 306 -15.35 -5.54 -10.01
C MET A 306 -15.29 -7.00 -10.50
N SER A 307 -14.20 -7.37 -11.18
CA SER A 307 -14.00 -8.73 -11.71
C SER A 307 -13.46 -9.73 -10.68
N LYS A 308 -12.95 -9.24 -9.55
CA LYS A 308 -12.39 -10.02 -8.45
C LYS A 308 -13.50 -10.53 -7.54
N ASN A 309 -13.19 -11.58 -6.77
CA ASN A 309 -14.12 -12.12 -5.79
C ASN A 309 -13.74 -11.63 -4.39
N ALA A 310 -14.69 -11.69 -3.45
CA ALA A 310 -14.46 -11.22 -2.08
C ALA A 310 -13.22 -11.82 -1.40
N SER A 311 -12.84 -13.07 -1.73
CA SER A 311 -11.66 -13.70 -1.12
C SER A 311 -10.32 -13.17 -1.65
N TRP A 312 -10.32 -12.40 -2.73
CA TRP A 312 -9.11 -11.84 -3.32
C TRP A 312 -8.61 -10.64 -2.51
N PHE A 313 -9.51 -9.86 -1.90
CA PHE A 313 -9.19 -8.76 -0.96
C PHE A 313 -8.59 -9.24 0.38
N TYR A 314 -8.44 -10.57 0.59
CA TYR A 314 -7.74 -11.12 1.77
C TYR A 314 -6.37 -11.69 1.41
N LEU A 315 -5.91 -11.42 0.19
CA LEU A 315 -4.58 -11.78 -0.27
C LEU A 315 -3.69 -10.56 -0.19
N ASP A 316 -2.40 -10.85 -0.23
CA ASP A 316 -1.28 -9.92 -0.27
C ASP A 316 -0.46 -10.42 -1.48
N ASP A 317 -0.83 -9.93 -2.67
CA ASP A 317 -0.31 -10.45 -3.94
C ASP A 317 1.14 -9.97 -4.20
N ASP A 318 1.52 -8.81 -3.68
CA ASP A 318 2.86 -8.20 -3.86
C ASP A 318 3.84 -8.50 -2.70
N GLY A 319 3.31 -8.91 -1.54
CA GLY A 319 4.07 -9.35 -0.36
C GLY A 319 4.54 -8.21 0.55
N ASP A 320 3.90 -7.04 0.50
CA ASP A 320 4.26 -5.87 1.32
C ASP A 320 3.61 -5.89 2.73
N GLY A 321 2.65 -6.79 2.94
CA GLY A 321 1.93 -6.99 4.20
C GLY A 321 0.61 -6.23 4.31
N LEU A 322 0.15 -5.57 3.25
CA LEU A 322 -1.18 -4.98 3.11
C LEU A 322 -2.10 -5.95 2.36
N LEU A 323 -3.41 -5.70 2.48
CA LEU A 323 -4.41 -6.50 1.78
C LEU A 323 -4.77 -5.82 0.47
N ASN A 324 -4.83 -6.61 -0.61
CA ASN A 324 -5.21 -6.13 -1.94
C ASN A 324 -6.47 -5.23 -1.91
N GLY A 325 -6.48 -4.17 -2.71
CA GLY A 325 -7.55 -3.20 -2.83
C GLY A 325 -7.41 -2.08 -1.80
N PRO A 326 -8.46 -1.72 -1.05
CA PRO A 326 -8.59 -0.38 -0.44
C PRO A 326 -7.65 -0.03 0.71
N SER A 327 -6.83 -0.97 1.17
CA SER A 327 -5.80 -0.71 2.18
C SER A 327 -4.40 -0.62 1.59
N ASP A 328 -4.27 -0.94 0.31
CA ASP A 328 -3.02 -1.11 -0.40
C ASP A 328 -3.04 -0.24 -1.66
N TRP A 329 -2.27 0.85 -1.58
CA TRP A 329 -2.22 1.86 -2.63
C TRP A 329 -1.67 1.32 -3.97
N ASP A 330 -0.96 0.18 -3.99
CA ASP A 330 -0.28 -0.42 -5.17
C ASP A 330 -0.47 -1.94 -5.13
N THR A 331 -1.69 -2.40 -5.41
CA THR A 331 -2.12 -3.80 -5.16
C THR A 331 -1.27 -4.85 -5.89
N ASP A 332 -0.61 -4.49 -6.98
CA ASP A 332 0.25 -5.42 -7.72
C ASP A 332 1.76 -5.16 -7.58
N GLY A 333 2.13 -4.11 -6.85
CA GLY A 333 3.50 -3.79 -6.44
C GLY A 333 4.40 -3.34 -7.59
N ASP A 334 3.84 -2.75 -8.64
CA ASP A 334 4.61 -2.28 -9.80
C ASP A 334 5.12 -0.83 -9.67
N GLY A 335 4.66 -0.13 -8.64
CA GLY A 335 5.05 1.22 -8.26
C GLY A 335 4.11 2.31 -8.76
N MET A 336 2.98 1.95 -9.37
CA MET A 336 1.88 2.85 -9.73
C MET A 336 0.72 2.68 -8.75
N PRO A 337 0.06 3.76 -8.31
CA PRO A 337 -1.12 3.61 -7.47
C PRO A 337 -2.32 3.07 -8.24
N ASP A 338 -3.13 2.25 -7.57
CA ASP A 338 -4.34 1.66 -8.13
C ASP A 338 -5.28 2.74 -8.70
N GLY A 339 -5.44 3.88 -8.02
CA GLY A 339 -6.22 5.01 -8.52
C GLY A 339 -5.66 5.72 -9.73
N PHE A 340 -4.33 5.75 -9.91
CA PHE A 340 -3.73 6.24 -11.16
C PHE A 340 -4.04 5.29 -12.31
N GLU A 341 -3.84 3.99 -12.08
CA GLU A 341 -4.11 2.96 -13.09
C GLU A 341 -5.60 2.87 -13.46
N TYR A 342 -6.45 2.91 -12.45
CA TYR A 342 -7.90 2.96 -12.61
C TYR A 342 -8.32 4.12 -13.52
N CYS A 343 -7.67 5.28 -13.38
CA CYS A 343 -7.90 6.45 -14.20
C CYS A 343 -7.72 6.16 -15.70
N TYR A 344 -6.77 5.31 -16.07
CA TYR A 344 -6.44 4.91 -17.44
C TYR A 344 -6.90 3.47 -17.76
N SER A 345 -7.87 2.94 -17.02
CA SER A 345 -8.41 1.58 -17.23
C SER A 345 -9.60 1.51 -18.20
N HIS A 346 -10.10 2.67 -18.67
CA HIS A 346 -11.38 2.74 -19.37
C HIS A 346 -11.26 2.90 -20.89
N ILE A 347 -11.75 1.90 -21.61
CA ILE A 347 -11.72 1.86 -23.09
C ILE A 347 -12.52 3.01 -23.73
N GLU A 348 -13.53 3.56 -23.06
CA GLU A 348 -14.32 4.67 -23.59
C GLU A 348 -13.52 5.98 -23.67
N ASP A 349 -12.47 6.10 -22.87
CA ASP A 349 -11.60 7.28 -22.81
C ASP A 349 -10.31 7.10 -23.61
N SER A 350 -9.88 5.84 -23.82
CA SER A 350 -8.72 5.50 -24.63
C SER A 350 -8.80 6.11 -26.05
N PRO A 351 -7.79 6.91 -26.47
CA PRO A 351 -7.78 7.53 -27.80
C PRO A 351 -7.76 6.53 -28.96
N THR A 352 -7.16 5.35 -28.74
CA THR A 352 -7.03 4.28 -29.73
C THR A 352 -8.17 3.25 -29.65
N GLY A 353 -8.83 3.16 -28.49
CA GLY A 353 -9.81 2.12 -28.17
C GLY A 353 -9.18 0.72 -28.12
N ASN A 354 -7.86 0.64 -27.86
CA ASN A 354 -7.12 -0.60 -27.76
C ASN A 354 -7.08 -1.08 -26.31
N VAL A 355 -7.62 -2.26 -26.03
CA VAL A 355 -7.63 -2.85 -24.68
C VAL A 355 -6.25 -3.23 -24.14
N SER A 356 -5.23 -3.28 -24.99
CA SER A 356 -3.85 -3.50 -24.58
C SER A 356 -3.11 -2.22 -24.23
N GLU A 357 -3.79 -1.07 -24.32
CA GLU A 357 -3.27 0.25 -23.95
C GLU A 357 -4.09 0.82 -22.79
N LEU A 358 -4.45 -0.05 -21.83
CA LEU A 358 -5.18 0.30 -20.61
C LEU A 358 -4.37 -0.20 -19.42
N LEU A 359 -4.31 0.60 -18.36
CA LEU A 359 -3.74 0.20 -17.07
C LEU A 359 -4.76 -0.66 -16.31
N ASP A 360 -4.26 -1.59 -15.50
CA ASP A 360 -5.05 -2.51 -14.69
C ASP A 360 -4.37 -2.65 -13.33
N PRO A 361 -5.00 -2.13 -12.24
CA PRO A 361 -4.53 -2.18 -10.84
C PRO A 361 -4.17 -3.56 -10.25
N SER A 362 -4.14 -4.61 -11.08
CA SER A 362 -3.88 -5.98 -10.67
C SER A 362 -2.99 -6.72 -11.66
N ASN A 363 -2.31 -5.99 -12.54
CA ASN A 363 -1.43 -6.47 -13.58
C ASN A 363 -0.10 -5.68 -13.60
N PRO A 364 0.97 -6.20 -12.97
CA PRO A 364 2.20 -5.43 -12.72
C PRO A 364 3.12 -5.33 -13.95
N THR A 365 2.56 -5.44 -15.15
CA THR A 365 3.31 -5.51 -16.41
C THR A 365 2.99 -4.39 -17.37
N ASP A 366 1.90 -3.66 -17.16
CA ASP A 366 1.51 -2.53 -17.99
C ASP A 366 2.21 -1.21 -17.60
N GLY A 367 2.86 -1.13 -16.43
CA GLY A 367 3.76 -0.01 -16.09
C GLY A 367 4.99 0.14 -17.00
N PHE A 368 5.43 -0.91 -17.71
CA PHE A 368 6.66 -0.91 -18.51
C PHE A 368 6.48 -0.47 -19.97
N ASP A 369 5.25 -0.36 -20.46
CA ASP A 369 5.00 0.04 -21.83
C ASP A 369 5.05 1.57 -21.97
N ASP A 370 5.40 2.01 -23.18
CA ASP A 370 5.42 3.40 -23.62
C ASP A 370 4.51 3.48 -24.86
N TRP A 371 3.23 3.80 -24.62
CA TRP A 371 2.20 3.70 -25.65
C TRP A 371 2.24 4.88 -26.62
N ASP A 372 2.40 6.08 -26.09
CA ASP A 372 2.36 7.35 -26.81
C ASP A 372 3.73 7.75 -27.42
N LYS A 373 4.84 7.18 -26.95
CA LYS A 373 6.22 7.30 -27.46
C LYS A 373 6.84 8.65 -27.23
N ASP A 374 6.67 9.17 -26.03
CA ASP A 374 7.22 10.44 -25.59
C ASP A 374 8.55 10.30 -24.81
N ASP A 375 9.08 9.08 -24.71
CA ASP A 375 10.26 8.66 -23.93
C ASP A 375 10.02 8.53 -22.41
N LEU A 376 8.77 8.48 -21.93
CA LEU A 376 8.37 7.96 -20.63
C LEU A 376 7.60 6.65 -20.81
N ASN A 377 7.87 5.66 -19.95
CA ASN A 377 6.93 4.57 -19.76
C ASN A 377 5.84 4.95 -18.76
N ASN A 378 4.74 4.20 -18.72
CA ASN A 378 3.58 4.49 -17.87
C ASN A 378 3.93 4.70 -16.38
N LEU A 379 4.89 3.93 -15.84
CA LEU A 379 5.38 4.15 -14.47
C LEU A 379 6.16 5.47 -14.34
N GLU A 380 7.02 5.80 -15.30
CA GLU A 380 7.78 7.06 -15.32
C GLU A 380 6.86 8.29 -15.45
N GLU A 381 5.71 8.14 -16.10
CA GLU A 381 4.69 9.18 -16.18
C GLU A 381 4.03 9.47 -14.84
N TYR A 382 3.63 8.43 -14.09
CA TYR A 382 3.20 8.60 -12.71
C TYR A 382 4.32 9.24 -11.87
N GLN A 383 5.56 8.76 -12.02
CA GLN A 383 6.70 9.24 -11.26
C GLN A 383 7.08 10.70 -11.55
N SER A 384 6.62 11.31 -12.65
CA SER A 384 6.80 12.75 -12.88
C SER A 384 6.18 13.60 -11.75
N ALA A 385 5.13 13.09 -11.08
CA ALA A 385 4.54 13.72 -9.89
C ALA A 385 5.53 13.82 -8.71
N ASN A 386 6.52 12.91 -8.61
CA ASN A 386 7.55 13.00 -7.56
C ASN A 386 8.45 14.23 -7.71
N ILE A 387 8.54 14.76 -8.93
CA ILE A 387 9.38 15.92 -9.26
C ILE A 387 8.54 17.21 -9.18
N PHE A 388 7.34 17.20 -9.75
CA PHE A 388 6.53 18.41 -9.94
C PHE A 388 5.38 18.56 -8.93
N GLY A 389 5.10 17.52 -8.15
CA GLY A 389 4.05 17.48 -7.12
C GLY A 389 2.96 16.45 -7.42
N PRO A 390 2.18 16.05 -6.40
CA PRO A 390 1.27 14.88 -6.44
C PRO A 390 0.10 14.98 -7.44
N LYS A 391 -0.09 16.15 -8.07
CA LYS A 391 -1.14 16.37 -9.10
C LYS A 391 -0.57 16.55 -10.51
N ASN A 392 0.75 16.45 -10.66
CA ASN A 392 1.47 16.77 -11.89
C ASN A 392 2.10 15.51 -12.51
N PHE A 393 1.39 14.38 -12.49
CA PHE A 393 1.72 13.20 -13.28
C PHE A 393 1.27 13.36 -14.73
N THR A 394 1.89 12.67 -15.68
CA THR A 394 1.57 12.78 -17.12
C THR A 394 0.59 11.70 -17.56
N SER A 395 0.14 11.75 -18.81
CA SER A 395 -0.90 10.87 -19.35
C SER A 395 -0.31 9.79 -20.26
N PRO A 396 -0.49 8.48 -19.95
CA PRO A 396 -0.06 7.34 -20.79
C PRO A 396 -0.54 7.31 -22.22
N TRP A 397 -1.49 8.17 -22.55
CA TRP A 397 -2.10 8.24 -23.86
C TRP A 397 -1.74 9.52 -24.62
N SER A 398 -1.10 10.50 -23.98
CA SER A 398 -0.88 11.82 -24.53
C SER A 398 0.56 12.26 -24.39
N VAL A 399 1.23 12.35 -25.54
CA VAL A 399 2.62 12.83 -25.67
C VAL A 399 2.85 14.21 -25.04
N ASP A 400 1.78 15.00 -24.87
CA ASP A 400 1.80 16.39 -24.40
C ASP A 400 0.51 16.60 -23.58
N THR A 401 0.61 16.46 -22.26
CA THR A 401 -0.54 16.44 -21.33
C THR A 401 -1.20 17.82 -21.25
N ASP A 402 -0.43 18.90 -21.21
CA ASP A 402 -0.98 20.27 -21.10
C ASP A 402 -1.23 20.97 -22.45
N GLN A 403 -0.89 20.30 -23.55
CA GLN A 403 -1.14 20.68 -24.94
C GLN A 403 -0.44 21.98 -25.35
N ASP A 404 0.74 22.24 -24.79
CA ASP A 404 1.51 23.43 -25.09
C ASP A 404 2.53 23.24 -26.24
N SER A 405 2.58 22.02 -26.79
CA SER A 405 3.47 21.52 -27.84
C SER A 405 4.88 21.13 -27.39
N MET A 406 5.12 20.93 -26.10
CA MET A 406 6.30 20.23 -25.58
C MET A 406 5.90 18.80 -25.16
N PRO A 407 6.75 17.79 -25.44
CA PRO A 407 6.46 16.44 -24.96
C PRO A 407 6.73 16.26 -23.48
N ASP A 408 5.85 15.53 -22.79
CA ASP A 408 5.89 15.26 -21.35
C ASP A 408 7.24 14.66 -20.90
N GLY A 409 7.71 13.64 -21.62
CA GLY A 409 9.02 13.03 -21.37
C GLY A 409 10.20 13.96 -21.59
N TRP A 410 10.08 14.90 -22.53
CA TRP A 410 11.11 15.91 -22.68
C TRP A 410 11.12 16.89 -21.51
N GLU A 411 9.95 17.39 -21.13
CA GLU A 411 9.80 18.33 -20.03
C GLU A 411 10.31 17.76 -18.71
N THR A 412 9.90 16.52 -18.41
CA THR A 412 10.34 15.79 -17.21
C THR A 412 11.86 15.64 -17.18
N ASN A 413 12.48 15.26 -18.30
CA ASN A 413 13.93 15.10 -18.40
C ASN A 413 14.72 16.42 -18.31
N ASN A 414 14.07 17.57 -18.55
CA ASN A 414 14.69 18.90 -18.50
C ASN A 414 14.24 19.74 -17.30
N GLY A 415 13.40 19.19 -16.42
CA GLY A 415 12.93 19.85 -15.21
C GLY A 415 11.89 20.95 -15.45
N LEU A 416 11.16 20.87 -16.56
CA LEU A 416 9.96 21.65 -16.83
C LEU A 416 8.73 20.85 -16.40
N ASN A 417 7.69 21.52 -15.94
CA ASN A 417 6.51 20.87 -15.41
C ASN A 417 5.54 20.52 -16.56
N PRO A 418 5.30 19.23 -16.88
CA PRO A 418 4.46 18.80 -18.01
C PRO A 418 2.97 19.15 -17.91
N ARG A 419 2.55 19.72 -16.78
CA ARG A 419 1.18 20.21 -16.56
C ARG A 419 1.07 21.74 -16.55
N ASP A 420 2.17 22.46 -16.78
CA ASP A 420 2.21 23.92 -16.78
C ASP A 420 2.39 24.49 -18.18
N GLY A 421 1.32 24.52 -18.99
CA GLY A 421 1.39 24.93 -20.40
C GLY A 421 1.77 26.40 -20.66
N ASP A 422 2.14 27.15 -19.62
CA ASP A 422 2.84 28.42 -19.75
C ASP A 422 4.35 28.24 -20.06
N ASN A 423 4.95 27.08 -19.74
CA ASN A 423 6.36 26.78 -20.00
C ASN A 423 6.65 26.57 -21.50
N GLY A 424 5.69 26.17 -22.33
CA GLY A 424 5.84 26.10 -23.79
C GLY A 424 6.02 27.45 -24.47
N LYS A 425 5.77 28.56 -23.76
CA LYS A 425 6.18 29.91 -24.20
C LYS A 425 7.69 30.11 -24.09
N LEU A 426 8.39 29.25 -23.37
CA LEU A 426 9.85 29.19 -23.28
C LEU A 426 10.46 28.41 -24.46
N ASP A 427 9.65 27.69 -25.25
CA ASP A 427 10.03 27.03 -26.53
C ASP A 427 9.21 27.56 -27.73
N PRO A 428 9.60 28.72 -28.31
CA PRO A 428 8.84 29.35 -29.39
C PRO A 428 8.74 28.55 -30.71
N ASP A 429 9.62 27.57 -30.94
CA ASP A 429 9.69 26.78 -32.17
C ASP A 429 9.37 25.29 -32.01
N LYS A 430 8.97 24.86 -30.81
CA LYS A 430 8.27 23.59 -30.54
C LYS A 430 9.13 22.37 -30.87
N ASP A 431 10.42 22.45 -30.57
CA ASP A 431 11.36 21.36 -30.81
C ASP A 431 11.81 20.65 -29.53
N GLY A 432 11.34 21.14 -28.37
CA GLY A 432 11.67 20.65 -27.05
C GLY A 432 13.17 20.74 -26.81
N TRP A 433 13.81 21.91 -26.91
CA TRP A 433 15.21 22.07 -26.50
C TRP A 433 15.54 23.47 -25.95
N ASP A 434 15.61 23.59 -24.63
CA ASP A 434 16.15 24.75 -23.90
C ASP A 434 16.99 24.27 -22.69
N ARG A 435 18.33 24.21 -22.83
CA ARG A 435 19.23 23.79 -21.72
C ARG A 435 19.93 24.95 -20.99
N ASP A 436 19.68 26.20 -21.33
CA ASP A 436 20.33 27.34 -20.67
C ASP A 436 19.37 28.47 -20.23
N GLY A 437 18.07 28.26 -20.40
CA GLY A 437 16.98 29.11 -19.93
C GLY A 437 16.86 30.43 -20.68
N ASP A 438 17.31 30.49 -21.93
CA ASP A 438 17.34 31.72 -22.72
C ASP A 438 16.28 31.82 -23.82
N GLY A 439 15.50 30.75 -24.04
CA GLY A 439 14.37 30.71 -24.96
C GLY A 439 14.73 30.83 -26.45
N ALA A 440 15.92 30.37 -26.85
CA ALA A 440 16.34 30.32 -28.25
C ALA A 440 16.93 28.97 -28.68
N VAL A 441 16.34 28.37 -29.71
CA VAL A 441 16.87 27.17 -30.37
C VAL A 441 18.15 27.46 -31.14
N THR A 442 19.10 26.53 -31.04
CA THR A 442 20.18 26.41 -32.03
C THR A 442 20.25 24.97 -32.55
N TYR A 443 19.87 24.89 -33.83
CA TYR A 443 19.69 23.72 -34.69
C TYR A 443 20.54 22.47 -34.40
N ASP A 444 19.86 21.32 -34.40
CA ASP A 444 20.41 20.00 -34.65
C ASP A 444 20.83 19.83 -36.12
N ASP A 445 22.11 19.52 -36.31
CA ASP A 445 22.57 18.27 -36.91
C ASP A 445 24.09 18.33 -36.92
N LEU A 446 24.75 17.60 -36.01
CA LEU A 446 26.07 16.95 -36.17
C LEU A 446 26.49 16.35 -34.82
N VAL A 447 26.25 15.05 -34.69
CA VAL A 447 26.78 14.23 -33.61
C VAL A 447 28.27 14.03 -33.89
N LEU A 448 29.14 14.55 -33.02
CA LEU A 448 30.62 14.50 -32.98
C LEU A 448 31.37 15.71 -33.58
N ASP A 449 32.60 15.94 -33.08
CA ASP A 449 33.53 16.98 -33.56
C ASP A 449 33.60 17.02 -35.09
N THR A 450 33.02 18.06 -35.68
CA THR A 450 32.89 18.18 -37.13
C THR A 450 33.92 19.16 -37.65
N ARG A 451 34.78 18.72 -38.58
CA ARG A 451 35.67 19.64 -39.29
C ARG A 451 34.94 20.23 -40.49
N VAL A 452 34.90 21.55 -40.60
CA VAL A 452 34.40 22.25 -41.80
C VAL A 452 35.35 21.95 -42.96
N VAL A 453 34.89 21.27 -44.01
CA VAL A 453 35.74 20.88 -45.14
C VAL A 453 35.65 21.91 -46.26
N GLU A 454 34.44 22.35 -46.59
CA GLU A 454 34.21 23.21 -47.74
C GLU A 454 32.89 23.99 -47.57
N ILE A 455 32.89 25.26 -47.97
CA ILE A 455 31.71 26.13 -48.02
C ILE A 455 31.49 26.47 -49.50
N TYR A 456 30.29 26.20 -50.02
CA TYR A 456 29.98 26.28 -51.46
C TYR A 456 29.35 27.61 -51.88
N VAL A 457 29.08 28.50 -50.93
CA VAL A 457 28.35 29.76 -51.12
C VAL A 457 29.12 30.92 -50.50
N GLU A 458 28.93 32.13 -51.05
CA GLU A 458 29.42 33.38 -50.49
C GLU A 458 28.27 34.22 -49.92
N VAL A 459 28.59 35.19 -49.05
CA VAL A 459 27.60 36.18 -48.58
C VAL A 459 27.03 36.94 -49.79
N ASP A 460 25.71 37.16 -49.78
CA ASP A 460 24.86 37.71 -50.85
C ASP A 460 24.52 36.74 -52.01
N ASP A 461 24.96 35.46 -51.97
CA ASP A 461 24.50 34.46 -52.95
C ASP A 461 23.04 34.07 -52.72
N ALA A 462 22.28 33.90 -53.80
CA ALA A 462 20.94 33.32 -53.78
C ALA A 462 21.02 31.79 -53.77
N VAL A 463 20.24 31.15 -52.89
CA VAL A 463 20.20 29.69 -52.73
C VAL A 463 18.77 29.18 -52.82
N ASP A 464 18.59 28.06 -53.52
CA ASP A 464 17.31 27.35 -53.60
C ASP A 464 17.13 26.42 -52.38
N GLU A 465 15.88 26.16 -51.99
CA GLU A 465 15.56 25.14 -50.98
C GLU A 465 16.20 23.78 -51.35
N ASN A 466 16.82 23.13 -50.37
CA ASN A 466 17.58 21.88 -50.49
C ASN A 466 18.89 21.95 -51.31
N GLN A 467 19.35 23.13 -51.74
CA GLN A 467 20.67 23.30 -52.34
C GLN A 467 21.78 23.04 -51.32
N THR A 468 22.82 22.29 -51.70
CA THR A 468 23.98 22.06 -50.80
C THR A 468 24.83 23.32 -50.67
N VAL A 469 25.02 23.79 -49.44
CA VAL A 469 25.70 25.07 -49.12
C VAL A 469 27.05 24.88 -48.42
N ALA A 470 27.27 23.76 -47.73
CA ALA A 470 28.57 23.41 -47.13
C ALA A 470 28.74 21.90 -46.97
N ARG A 471 29.96 21.46 -46.65
CA ARG A 471 30.28 20.06 -46.29
C ARG A 471 31.18 20.00 -45.07
N GLY A 472 30.81 19.16 -44.11
CA GLY A 472 31.60 18.78 -42.94
C GLY A 472 32.16 17.36 -43.06
N GLU A 473 33.23 17.09 -42.31
CA GLU A 473 33.75 15.73 -42.06
C GLU A 473 33.57 15.42 -40.57
N ILE A 474 32.86 14.33 -40.28
CA ILE A 474 32.69 13.79 -38.93
C ILE A 474 33.62 12.61 -38.71
N THR A 475 34.06 12.41 -37.46
CA THR A 475 34.84 11.23 -37.06
C THR A 475 33.97 10.33 -36.19
N LEU A 476 33.60 9.16 -36.68
CA LEU A 476 32.77 8.18 -35.96
C LEU A 476 33.56 7.43 -34.88
N ALA A 477 32.85 6.84 -33.92
CA ALA A 477 33.42 5.94 -32.92
C ALA A 477 34.19 4.80 -33.62
N GLY A 478 35.52 4.77 -33.43
CA GLY A 478 36.43 3.85 -34.13
C GLY A 478 37.43 4.51 -35.09
N GLY A 479 37.35 5.83 -35.30
CA GLY A 479 38.34 6.61 -36.04
C GLY A 479 38.15 6.65 -37.57
N ASN A 480 37.01 6.15 -38.07
CA ASN A 480 36.62 6.31 -39.47
C ASN A 480 35.97 7.69 -39.67
N THR A 481 36.22 8.33 -40.81
CA THR A 481 35.59 9.62 -41.16
C THR A 481 34.51 9.47 -42.22
N GLU A 482 33.45 10.28 -42.10
CA GLU A 482 32.34 10.35 -43.05
C GLU A 482 32.04 11.82 -43.41
N PHE A 483 31.57 12.07 -44.63
CA PHE A 483 31.21 13.41 -45.08
C PHE A 483 29.71 13.67 -44.91
N VAL A 484 29.39 14.83 -44.34
CA VAL A 484 28.02 15.33 -44.17
C VAL A 484 27.84 16.58 -45.02
N TYR A 485 26.76 16.63 -45.80
CA TYR A 485 26.45 17.75 -46.69
C TYR A 485 25.34 18.60 -46.07
N LEU A 486 25.64 19.87 -45.81
CA LEU A 486 24.67 20.85 -45.31
C LEU A 486 23.89 21.43 -46.49
N LYS A 487 22.55 21.45 -46.38
CA LYS A 487 21.63 21.97 -47.39
C LYS A 487 20.85 23.17 -46.88
N ALA A 488 20.53 24.12 -47.75
CA ALA A 488 19.66 25.25 -47.47
C ALA A 488 18.25 24.76 -47.13
N LYS A 489 17.67 25.23 -46.02
CA LYS A 489 16.32 24.84 -45.55
C LYS A 489 15.20 25.68 -46.18
N SER A 490 15.51 26.83 -46.76
CA SER A 490 14.56 27.71 -47.47
C SER A 490 15.26 28.39 -48.66
N GLU A 491 14.46 28.89 -49.61
CA GLU A 491 14.95 29.75 -50.69
C GLU A 491 15.23 31.15 -50.14
N GLY A 492 16.40 31.74 -50.42
CA GLY A 492 16.76 33.04 -49.87
C GLY A 492 18.17 33.50 -50.25
N TYR A 493 18.67 34.51 -49.55
CA TYR A 493 20.03 35.02 -49.70
C TYR A 493 20.89 34.70 -48.48
N VAL A 494 22.14 34.29 -48.71
CA VAL A 494 23.12 34.06 -47.63
C VAL A 494 23.49 35.40 -47.00
N TYR A 495 23.03 35.67 -45.78
CA TYR A 495 23.24 36.93 -45.07
C TYR A 495 24.58 36.96 -44.33
N SER A 496 24.99 35.84 -43.74
CA SER A 496 26.21 35.74 -42.95
C SER A 496 26.75 34.31 -42.92
N ILE A 497 28.06 34.15 -42.76
CA ILE A 497 28.74 32.86 -42.59
C ILE A 497 29.61 32.98 -41.33
N PHE A 498 29.40 32.09 -40.36
CA PHE A 498 29.98 32.17 -39.01
C PHE A 498 31.13 31.18 -38.77
N VAL A 499 31.40 30.30 -39.74
CA VAL A 499 32.45 29.28 -39.65
C VAL A 499 33.52 29.45 -40.72
N GLU A 500 34.73 28.99 -40.42
CA GLU A 500 35.85 28.97 -41.35
C GLU A 500 36.20 27.53 -41.79
N VAL A 501 36.75 27.38 -43.00
CA VAL A 501 37.28 26.09 -43.46
C VAL A 501 38.39 25.62 -42.51
N ASP A 502 38.39 24.32 -42.19
CA ASP A 502 39.21 23.64 -41.18
C ASP A 502 38.89 23.96 -39.71
N GLN A 503 37.86 24.77 -39.42
CA GLN A 503 37.36 24.92 -38.06
C GLN A 503 36.74 23.60 -37.55
N ILE A 504 37.07 23.24 -36.30
CA ILE A 504 36.44 22.10 -35.62
C ILE A 504 35.26 22.65 -34.82
N ILE A 505 34.08 22.16 -35.15
CA ILE A 505 32.83 22.49 -34.48
C ILE A 505 32.55 21.37 -33.49
N THR A 506 32.70 21.70 -32.20
CA THR A 506 32.51 20.78 -31.08
C THR A 506 31.14 20.93 -30.43
N SER A 507 30.33 21.88 -30.91
CA SER A 507 28.99 22.19 -30.39
C SER A 507 28.01 22.28 -31.55
N ARG A 508 26.92 21.52 -31.45
CA ARG A 508 25.79 21.55 -32.39
C ARG A 508 25.12 22.92 -32.48
N LEU A 509 25.24 23.74 -31.43
CA LEU A 509 24.67 25.10 -31.36
C LEU A 509 25.39 26.11 -32.28
N THR A 510 26.50 25.72 -32.88
CA THR A 510 27.28 26.62 -33.74
C THR A 510 26.62 26.71 -35.10
N SER A 511 25.90 27.80 -35.36
CA SER A 511 25.40 28.11 -36.71
C SER A 511 26.57 28.26 -37.68
N TRP A 512 26.46 27.68 -38.88
CA TRP A 512 27.47 27.82 -39.94
C TRP A 512 27.21 29.04 -40.82
N MET A 513 25.94 29.33 -41.10
CA MET A 513 25.51 30.44 -41.94
C MET A 513 24.04 30.78 -41.72
N GLU A 514 23.66 32.00 -42.09
CA GLU A 514 22.29 32.52 -42.02
C GLU A 514 21.76 32.77 -43.43
N ILE A 515 20.57 32.27 -43.73
CA ILE A 515 19.86 32.49 -44.99
C ILE A 515 18.57 33.23 -44.66
N VAL A 516 18.32 34.33 -45.37
CA VAL A 516 17.15 35.20 -45.17
C VAL A 516 16.31 35.23 -46.44
N GLU A 517 14.99 35.07 -46.30
CA GLU A 517 14.02 35.11 -47.42
C GLU A 517 13.84 36.50 -48.06
#